data_AF-A0A0S7X469-F1
#
_entry.id   AF-A0A0S7X469-F1
#
_cell.length_a   1.000
_cell.length_b   1.000
_cell.length_c   1.000
_cell.angle_alpha   90.00
_cell.angle_beta   90.00
_cell.angle_gamma   90.00
#
_symmetry.space_group_name_H-M   'P 1'
#
loop_
_entity.id
_entity.type
_entity.pdbx_description
1 polymer ?
#
loop_
_entity_poly.entity_id
_entity_poly.type
_entity_poly.pdbx_seq_one_letter_code
_entity_poly.pdbx_strand_id
1 'polypeptide(L)'
;MAQGGEVRYPRFKTEEEIQRYLDYVQFIVHHFKNRIQYYEIWNEPNIENTIQWIEVDDYIKLVKRTVPVIKEEYSEAKIVVGSTSELSDMGSQDYLFSILRSDVMPLVDIVAWHPMYGVSPEYEPLRQYYYEYPVIVQEIKDIASAHGFTGKYVADEIHWCTLDLADPDHPWNAFTETKSAKYLTRGILMHLGMDVTVSHIPLLRNPNLFKAVQNLSTIMPGAESTELPIEIQSEATNIVSYSFSLASGDKLITLWTDDIAVDEDSG
;
A
#
# COMPACT_ATOMS: atom_id res chain seq x y z
N MET A 1 12.75 -28.08 -22.78
CA MET A 1 12.36 -26.91 -23.58
C MET A 1 11.08 -26.39 -22.96
N ALA A 2 11.10 -25.23 -22.30
CA ALA A 2 9.86 -24.58 -21.90
C ALA A 2 9.17 -24.12 -23.19
N GLN A 3 8.06 -24.76 -23.56
CA GLN A 3 7.26 -24.31 -24.69
C GLN A 3 6.65 -22.97 -24.28
N GLY A 4 7.02 -21.90 -24.99
CA GLY A 4 6.45 -20.57 -24.81
C GLY A 4 4.98 -20.61 -25.20
N GLY A 5 4.11 -20.89 -24.24
CA GLY A 5 2.67 -20.81 -24.39
C GLY A 5 2.21 -19.35 -24.41
N GLU A 6 1.16 -19.08 -25.16
CA GLU A 6 0.46 -17.79 -25.13
C GLU A 6 -0.19 -17.61 -23.75
N VAL A 7 0.14 -16.52 -23.06
CA VAL A 7 -0.47 -16.20 -21.75
C VAL A 7 -1.84 -15.60 -22.01
N ARG A 8 -2.88 -16.32 -21.59
CA ARG A 8 -4.28 -15.88 -21.71
C ARG A 8 -4.71 -15.13 -20.45
N TYR A 9 -5.56 -14.13 -20.64
CA TYR A 9 -6.22 -13.40 -19.57
C TYR A 9 -7.75 -13.41 -19.79
N PRO A 10 -8.57 -13.38 -18.72
CA PRO A 10 -8.18 -13.38 -17.32
C PRO A 10 -7.50 -14.71 -16.92
N ARG A 11 -6.60 -14.68 -15.94
CA ARG A 11 -5.77 -15.84 -15.55
C ARG A 11 -6.49 -16.76 -14.57
N PHE A 12 -5.93 -17.97 -14.40
CA PHE A 12 -6.36 -18.98 -13.42
C PHE A 12 -7.77 -19.55 -13.67
N LYS A 13 -8.14 -19.66 -14.95
CA LYS A 13 -9.44 -20.19 -15.38
C LYS A 13 -9.49 -21.72 -15.40
N THR A 14 -8.33 -22.38 -15.33
CA THR A 14 -8.23 -23.84 -15.39
C THR A 14 -7.47 -24.39 -14.19
N GLU A 15 -7.81 -25.62 -13.77
CA GLU A 15 -7.06 -26.30 -12.70
C GLU A 15 -5.60 -26.53 -13.07
N GLU A 16 -5.26 -26.64 -14.36
CA GLU A 16 -3.88 -26.76 -14.80
C GLU A 16 -3.08 -25.47 -14.56
N GLU A 17 -3.67 -24.30 -14.81
CA GLU A 17 -3.04 -23.01 -14.51
C GLU A 17 -2.83 -22.82 -13.00
N ILE A 18 -3.85 -23.14 -12.21
CA ILE A 18 -3.79 -23.08 -10.75
C ILE A 18 -2.69 -24.04 -10.25
N GLN A 19 -2.68 -25.31 -10.69
CA GLN A 19 -1.71 -26.28 -10.22
C GLN A 19 -0.27 -25.87 -10.57
N ARG A 20 -0.01 -25.38 -11.79
CA ARG A 20 1.33 -24.87 -12.15
C ARG A 20 1.80 -23.73 -11.27
N TYR A 21 0.87 -22.85 -10.86
CA TYR A 21 1.21 -21.78 -9.92
C TYR A 21 1.44 -22.30 -8.51
N LEU A 22 0.65 -23.26 -8.02
CA LEU A 22 0.87 -23.89 -6.72
C LEU A 22 2.23 -24.62 -6.68
N ASP A 23 2.61 -25.32 -7.74
CA ASP A 23 3.93 -25.97 -7.86
C ASP A 23 5.07 -24.94 -7.81
N TYR A 24 4.90 -23.80 -8.49
CA TYR A 24 5.85 -22.68 -8.43
C TYR A 24 5.93 -22.07 -7.03
N VAL A 25 4.79 -21.82 -6.37
CA VAL A 25 4.75 -21.30 -5.01
C VAL A 25 5.44 -22.26 -4.05
N GLN A 26 5.14 -23.56 -4.11
CA GLN A 26 5.80 -24.58 -3.30
C GLN A 26 7.32 -24.52 -3.48
N PHE A 27 7.80 -24.50 -4.73
CA PHE A 27 9.22 -24.42 -5.03
C PHE A 27 9.88 -23.16 -4.43
N ILE A 28 9.26 -21.99 -4.60
CA ILE A 28 9.77 -20.71 -4.08
C ILE A 28 9.78 -20.68 -2.56
N VAL A 29 8.68 -21.06 -1.90
CA VAL A 29 8.59 -21.09 -0.44
C VAL A 29 9.60 -22.08 0.13
N HIS A 30 9.69 -23.29 -0.44
CA HIS A 30 10.67 -24.28 -0.02
C HIS A 30 12.11 -23.77 -0.12
N HIS A 31 12.43 -23.06 -1.21
CA HIS A 31 13.77 -22.54 -1.42
C HIS A 31 14.12 -21.38 -0.48
N PHE A 32 13.18 -20.48 -0.21
CA PHE A 32 13.42 -19.25 0.54
C PHE A 32 12.97 -19.27 2.00
N LYS A 33 12.32 -20.34 2.47
CA LYS A 33 11.97 -20.48 3.89
C LYS A 33 13.20 -20.27 4.77
N ASN A 34 13.00 -19.61 5.90
CA ASN A 34 14.04 -19.12 6.81
C ASN A 34 14.88 -17.92 6.31
N ARG A 35 14.63 -17.39 5.11
CA ARG A 35 15.29 -16.16 4.60
C ARG A 35 14.30 -15.02 4.34
N ILE A 36 13.11 -15.33 3.84
CA ILE A 36 12.03 -14.37 3.68
C ILE A 36 10.81 -14.85 4.47
N GLN A 37 10.12 -13.91 5.09
CA GLN A 37 8.96 -14.21 5.95
C GLN A 37 7.65 -13.89 5.25
N TYR A 38 7.64 -12.90 4.35
CA TYR A 38 6.44 -12.37 3.72
C TYR A 38 6.30 -12.91 2.30
N TYR A 39 5.11 -13.40 1.98
CA TYR A 39 4.75 -13.93 0.67
C TYR A 39 3.46 -13.26 0.20
N GLU A 40 3.59 -12.41 -0.80
CA GLU A 40 2.47 -11.73 -1.44
C GLU A 40 1.90 -12.58 -2.57
N ILE A 41 0.58 -12.76 -2.52
CA ILE A 41 -0.14 -13.49 -3.56
C ILE A 41 -0.60 -12.47 -4.59
N TRP A 42 0.28 -12.29 -5.60
CA TRP A 42 0.04 -11.50 -6.81
C TRP A 42 0.08 -9.98 -6.63
N ASN A 43 0.50 -9.30 -7.69
CA ASN A 43 0.55 -7.83 -7.78
C ASN A 43 -0.49 -7.32 -8.78
N GLU A 44 -1.33 -6.40 -8.35
CA GLU A 44 -2.38 -5.68 -9.10
C GLU A 44 -3.24 -6.61 -9.96
N PRO A 45 -3.90 -7.61 -9.35
CA PRO A 45 -4.70 -8.59 -10.09
C PRO A 45 -5.91 -7.98 -10.81
N ASN A 46 -6.30 -6.76 -10.45
CA ASN A 46 -7.46 -6.05 -10.96
C ASN A 46 -7.23 -5.33 -12.29
N ILE A 47 -5.99 -5.22 -12.79
CA ILE A 47 -5.70 -4.51 -14.05
C ILE A 47 -6.16 -5.36 -15.25
N GLU A 48 -7.34 -5.04 -15.77
CA GLU A 48 -7.96 -5.77 -16.88
C GLU A 48 -7.11 -5.77 -18.16
N ASN A 49 -7.29 -6.80 -18.98
CA ASN A 49 -6.64 -6.96 -20.29
C ASN A 49 -5.10 -7.00 -20.25
N THR A 50 -4.51 -7.32 -19.09
CA THR A 50 -3.07 -7.51 -18.92
C THR A 50 -2.73 -8.93 -18.45
N ILE A 51 -1.44 -9.25 -18.42
CA ILE A 51 -0.93 -10.51 -17.84
C ILE A 51 -1.09 -10.59 -16.32
N GLN A 52 -1.46 -9.50 -15.65
CA GLN A 52 -1.76 -9.46 -14.23
C GLN A 52 -3.23 -9.80 -13.97
N TRP A 53 -4.12 -9.65 -14.94
CA TRP A 53 -5.56 -9.73 -14.73
C TRP A 53 -6.03 -11.10 -14.20
N ILE A 54 -6.67 -11.08 -13.04
CA ILE A 54 -7.42 -12.19 -12.44
C ILE A 54 -8.79 -11.63 -12.03
N GLU A 55 -9.87 -12.29 -12.43
CA GLU A 55 -11.19 -11.92 -11.91
C GLU A 55 -11.25 -12.18 -10.40
N VAL A 56 -11.99 -11.33 -9.66
CA VAL A 56 -11.92 -11.31 -8.20
C VAL A 56 -12.28 -12.65 -7.54
N ASP A 57 -13.28 -13.36 -8.07
CA ASP A 57 -13.66 -14.70 -7.57
C ASP A 57 -12.56 -15.74 -7.80
N ASP A 58 -11.86 -15.66 -8.94
CA ASP A 58 -10.74 -16.55 -9.24
C ASP A 58 -9.51 -16.20 -8.38
N TYR A 59 -9.28 -14.92 -8.08
CA TYR A 59 -8.23 -14.50 -7.16
C TYR A 59 -8.50 -15.00 -5.74
N ILE A 60 -9.72 -14.83 -5.23
CA ILE A 60 -10.14 -15.37 -3.92
C ILE A 60 -9.95 -16.89 -3.89
N LYS A 61 -10.35 -17.61 -4.95
CA LYS A 61 -10.11 -19.06 -5.09
C LYS A 61 -8.62 -19.40 -5.09
N LEU A 62 -7.80 -18.62 -5.80
CA LEU A 62 -6.35 -18.79 -5.85
C LEU A 62 -5.72 -18.62 -4.46
N VAL A 63 -6.09 -17.57 -3.73
CA VAL A 63 -5.64 -17.33 -2.34
C VAL A 63 -5.97 -18.52 -1.46
N LYS A 64 -7.22 -19.01 -1.46
CA LYS A 64 -7.64 -20.19 -0.67
C LYS A 64 -6.80 -21.44 -0.94
N ARG A 65 -6.37 -21.63 -2.19
CA ARG A 65 -5.57 -22.79 -2.60
C ARG A 65 -4.09 -22.60 -2.32
N THR A 66 -3.61 -21.37 -2.37
CA THR A 66 -2.19 -21.03 -2.21
C THR A 66 -1.78 -20.98 -0.75
N VAL A 67 -2.63 -20.45 0.14
CA VAL A 67 -2.35 -20.34 1.58
C VAL A 67 -1.91 -21.67 2.20
N PRO A 68 -2.63 -22.81 2.03
CA PRO A 68 -2.22 -24.10 2.59
C PRO A 68 -0.85 -24.56 2.08
N VAL A 69 -0.55 -24.36 0.80
CA VAL A 69 0.75 -24.76 0.20
C VAL A 69 1.90 -23.97 0.84
N ILE A 70 1.72 -22.66 1.03
CA ILE A 70 2.71 -21.83 1.72
C ILE A 70 2.90 -22.32 3.16
N LYS A 71 1.81 -22.53 3.91
CA LYS A 71 1.86 -22.92 5.32
C LYS A 71 2.38 -24.35 5.54
N GLU A 72 2.21 -25.25 4.57
CA GLU A 72 2.79 -26.60 4.60
C GLU A 72 4.32 -26.55 4.47
N GLU A 73 4.83 -25.73 3.56
CA GLU A 73 6.29 -25.56 3.39
C GLU A 73 6.93 -24.74 4.51
N TYR A 74 6.21 -23.71 5.00
CA TYR A 74 6.65 -22.80 6.04
C TYR A 74 5.48 -22.26 6.88
N SER A 75 5.22 -22.92 8.01
CA SER A 75 4.08 -22.58 8.89
C SER A 75 4.09 -21.15 9.47
N GLU A 76 5.26 -20.52 9.63
CA GLU A 76 5.38 -19.16 10.16
C GLU A 76 5.34 -18.07 9.08
N ALA A 77 5.25 -18.43 7.79
CA ALA A 77 5.15 -17.48 6.69
C ALA A 77 4.00 -16.49 6.91
N LYS A 78 4.21 -15.24 6.52
CA LYS A 78 3.23 -14.15 6.55
C LYS A 78 2.64 -13.97 5.16
N ILE A 79 1.33 -14.08 5.05
CA ILE A 79 0.64 -14.05 3.76
C ILE A 79 0.06 -12.65 3.53
N VAL A 80 0.43 -12.04 2.41
CA VAL A 80 -0.03 -10.72 1.98
C VAL A 80 -1.02 -10.89 0.81
N VAL A 81 -2.15 -10.17 0.87
CA VAL A 81 -3.16 -10.10 -0.19
C VAL A 81 -3.66 -8.68 -0.37
N GLY A 82 -4.35 -8.42 -1.46
CA GLY A 82 -4.91 -7.11 -1.78
C GLY A 82 -4.14 -6.50 -2.94
N SER A 83 -2.99 -5.88 -2.67
CA SER A 83 -2.00 -5.28 -3.59
C SER A 83 -2.62 -4.83 -4.93
N THR A 84 -3.78 -4.17 -4.86
CA THR A 84 -4.53 -3.70 -6.03
C THR A 84 -3.84 -2.49 -6.60
N SER A 85 -4.09 -2.18 -7.88
CA SER A 85 -3.64 -0.91 -8.46
C SER A 85 -4.28 0.30 -7.76
N GLU A 86 -3.95 1.50 -8.24
CA GLU A 86 -4.27 2.78 -7.59
C GLU A 86 -5.69 2.84 -6.99
N LEU A 87 -5.77 2.91 -5.66
CA LEU A 87 -7.02 2.87 -4.91
C LEU A 87 -7.93 4.09 -5.17
N SER A 88 -7.46 5.15 -5.83
CA SER A 88 -8.36 6.22 -6.27
C SER A 88 -9.31 5.80 -7.40
N ASP A 89 -8.99 4.71 -8.11
CA ASP A 89 -9.88 4.12 -9.10
C ASP A 89 -10.98 3.27 -8.41
N MET A 90 -12.24 3.52 -8.77
CA MET A 90 -13.38 2.82 -8.18
C MET A 90 -13.34 1.30 -8.42
N GLY A 91 -12.87 0.85 -9.58
CA GLY A 91 -12.75 -0.58 -9.88
C GLY A 91 -11.72 -1.26 -8.99
N SER A 92 -10.61 -0.58 -8.70
CA SER A 92 -9.58 -1.02 -7.77
C SER A 92 -10.12 -1.12 -6.33
N GLN A 93 -10.90 -0.12 -5.89
CA GLN A 93 -11.58 -0.17 -4.58
C GLN A 93 -12.57 -1.34 -4.49
N ASP A 94 -13.45 -1.50 -5.48
CA ASP A 94 -14.46 -2.57 -5.50
C ASP A 94 -13.81 -3.96 -5.47
N TYR A 95 -12.69 -4.12 -6.18
CA TYR A 95 -11.90 -5.35 -6.17
C TYR A 95 -11.33 -5.64 -4.78
N LEU A 96 -10.69 -4.64 -4.15
CA LEU A 96 -10.15 -4.79 -2.80
C LEU A 96 -11.27 -5.13 -1.80
N PHE A 97 -12.36 -4.37 -1.78
CA PHE A 97 -13.48 -4.62 -0.86
C PHE A 97 -14.13 -6.00 -1.06
N SER A 98 -14.12 -6.54 -2.28
CA SER A 98 -14.57 -7.91 -2.54
C SER A 98 -13.65 -8.95 -1.90
N ILE A 99 -12.33 -8.74 -1.92
CA ILE A 99 -11.37 -9.57 -1.17
C ILE A 99 -11.64 -9.46 0.33
N LEU A 100 -11.78 -8.25 0.86
CA LEU A 100 -11.97 -8.00 2.30
C LEU A 100 -13.28 -8.61 2.85
N ARG A 101 -14.32 -8.73 2.02
CA ARG A 101 -15.60 -9.37 2.38
C ARG A 101 -15.60 -10.88 2.24
N SER A 102 -14.50 -11.47 1.77
CA SER A 102 -14.40 -12.92 1.55
C SER A 102 -13.94 -13.66 2.81
N ASP A 103 -14.14 -14.96 2.80
CA ASP A 103 -13.72 -15.92 3.84
C ASP A 103 -12.21 -16.22 3.83
N VAL A 104 -11.40 -15.48 3.07
CA VAL A 104 -9.93 -15.58 3.13
C VAL A 104 -9.31 -14.69 4.20
N MET A 105 -10.05 -13.70 4.71
CA MET A 105 -9.55 -12.76 5.73
C MET A 105 -9.00 -13.44 7.00
N PRO A 106 -9.58 -14.53 7.53
CA PRO A 106 -9.00 -15.26 8.66
C PRO A 106 -7.73 -16.05 8.33
N LEU A 107 -7.40 -16.21 7.04
CA LEU A 107 -6.29 -17.05 6.55
C LEU A 107 -5.00 -16.26 6.25
N VAL A 108 -5.10 -14.93 6.20
CA VAL A 108 -4.03 -14.04 5.76
C VAL A 108 -3.49 -13.20 6.91
N ASP A 109 -2.25 -12.75 6.80
CA ASP A 109 -1.56 -12.01 7.85
C ASP A 109 -1.50 -10.50 7.55
N ILE A 110 -1.61 -10.10 6.29
CA ILE A 110 -1.48 -8.72 5.83
C ILE A 110 -2.49 -8.42 4.71
N VAL A 111 -3.15 -7.27 4.84
CA VAL A 111 -3.90 -6.63 3.76
C VAL A 111 -3.05 -5.48 3.21
N ALA A 112 -2.80 -5.49 1.91
CA ALA A 112 -2.02 -4.49 1.22
C ALA A 112 -2.78 -3.83 0.06
N TRP A 113 -2.38 -2.63 -0.36
CA TRP A 113 -2.97 -1.89 -1.48
C TRP A 113 -2.06 -0.75 -1.93
N HIS A 114 -2.23 -0.27 -3.17
CA HIS A 114 -1.48 0.86 -3.72
C HIS A 114 -2.34 2.14 -3.66
N PRO A 115 -2.15 3.04 -2.67
CA PRO A 115 -3.12 4.12 -2.47
C PRO A 115 -2.83 5.41 -3.23
N MET A 116 -1.58 5.70 -3.58
CA MET A 116 -1.19 7.05 -3.99
C MET A 116 -0.09 7.07 -5.03
N TYR A 117 -0.46 7.33 -6.29
CA TYR A 117 0.45 7.61 -7.40
C TYR A 117 0.35 9.09 -7.80
N GLY A 118 1.05 9.94 -7.06
CA GLY A 118 1.00 11.40 -7.27
C GLY A 118 -0.22 12.08 -6.67
N VAL A 119 -1.06 11.37 -5.92
CA VAL A 119 -2.28 11.89 -5.29
C VAL A 119 -1.96 13.14 -4.46
N SER A 120 -2.65 14.24 -4.74
CA SER A 120 -2.45 15.52 -4.07
C SER A 120 -3.70 16.40 -4.16
N PRO A 121 -3.84 17.40 -3.27
CA PRO A 121 -4.91 18.39 -3.39
C PRO A 121 -4.70 19.37 -4.56
N GLU A 122 -3.54 19.35 -5.22
CA GLU A 122 -3.22 20.21 -6.36
C GLU A 122 -4.00 19.81 -7.62
N TYR A 123 -4.18 18.51 -7.82
CA TYR A 123 -4.92 17.95 -8.95
C TYR A 123 -6.39 17.75 -8.60
N GLU A 124 -7.28 18.51 -9.25
CA GLU A 124 -8.70 18.57 -8.90
C GLU A 124 -9.39 17.19 -8.87
N PRO A 125 -9.21 16.30 -9.88
CA PRO A 125 -9.86 14.98 -9.88
C PRO A 125 -9.48 14.07 -8.71
N LEU A 126 -8.31 14.25 -8.11
CA LEU A 126 -7.81 13.43 -6.99
C LEU A 126 -7.93 14.15 -5.63
N ARG A 127 -8.34 15.43 -5.63
CA ARG A 127 -8.40 16.24 -4.41
C ARG A 127 -9.37 15.66 -3.38
N GLN A 128 -10.55 15.25 -3.82
CA GLN A 128 -11.54 14.67 -2.92
C GLN A 128 -11.01 13.36 -2.31
N TYR A 129 -10.46 12.49 -3.15
CA TYR A 129 -9.83 11.25 -2.69
C TYR A 129 -8.71 11.49 -1.67
N TYR A 130 -7.84 12.49 -1.89
CA TYR A 130 -6.78 12.85 -0.92
C TYR A 130 -7.34 13.14 0.48
N TYR A 131 -8.38 13.96 0.58
CA TYR A 131 -8.96 14.34 1.87
C TYR A 131 -9.84 13.25 2.49
N GLU A 132 -10.50 12.43 1.66
CA GLU A 132 -11.33 11.31 2.14
C GLU A 132 -10.52 10.07 2.48
N TYR A 133 -9.25 10.02 2.09
CA TYR A 133 -8.40 8.84 2.25
C TYR A 133 -8.38 8.26 3.67
N PRO A 134 -8.29 9.04 4.77
CA PRO A 134 -8.36 8.47 6.12
C PRO A 134 -9.68 7.73 6.41
N VAL A 135 -10.79 8.20 5.85
CA VAL A 135 -12.10 7.53 5.97
C VAL A 135 -12.10 6.21 5.20
N ILE A 136 -11.52 6.18 4.00
CA ILE A 136 -11.39 4.97 3.19
C ILE A 136 -10.51 3.93 3.91
N VAL A 137 -9.39 4.35 4.52
CA VAL A 137 -8.53 3.46 5.31
C VAL A 137 -9.29 2.89 6.52
N GLN A 138 -10.12 3.70 7.19
CA GLN A 138 -10.95 3.20 8.28
C GLN A 138 -11.98 2.17 7.78
N GLU A 139 -12.60 2.40 6.61
CA GLU A 139 -13.54 1.46 6.01
C GLU A 139 -12.87 0.12 5.64
N ILE A 140 -11.65 0.16 5.08
CA ILE A 140 -10.84 -1.04 4.83
C ILE A 140 -10.64 -1.83 6.12
N LYS A 141 -10.27 -1.15 7.21
CA LYS A 141 -10.03 -1.79 8.51
C LYS A 141 -11.29 -2.40 9.10
N ASP A 142 -12.38 -1.67 9.07
CA ASP A 142 -13.67 -2.10 9.61
C ASP A 142 -14.20 -3.33 8.87
N ILE A 143 -14.14 -3.32 7.54
CA ILE A 143 -14.59 -4.45 6.72
C ILE A 143 -13.69 -5.67 6.93
N ALA A 144 -12.37 -5.50 6.88
CA ALA A 144 -11.45 -6.62 7.09
C ALA A 144 -11.68 -7.28 8.47
N SER A 145 -11.78 -6.47 9.52
CA SER A 145 -12.01 -6.94 10.89
C SER A 145 -13.36 -7.63 11.04
N ALA A 146 -14.42 -7.09 10.41
CA ALA A 146 -15.75 -7.71 10.38
C ALA A 146 -15.77 -9.10 9.72
N HIS A 147 -14.79 -9.39 8.86
CA HIS A 147 -14.61 -10.69 8.20
C HIS A 147 -13.49 -11.54 8.82
N GLY A 148 -13.06 -11.22 10.04
CA GLY A 148 -12.16 -12.05 10.84
C GLY A 148 -10.68 -11.83 10.58
N PHE A 149 -10.29 -10.77 9.86
CA PHE A 149 -8.90 -10.35 9.76
C PHE A 149 -8.39 -9.86 11.12
N THR A 150 -7.16 -10.23 11.48
CA THR A 150 -6.50 -9.82 12.73
C THR A 150 -5.05 -9.39 12.51
N GLY A 151 -4.68 -9.22 11.24
CA GLY A 151 -3.31 -8.97 10.80
C GLY A 151 -2.95 -7.48 10.75
N LYS A 152 -1.99 -7.16 9.88
CA LYS A 152 -1.49 -5.78 9.68
C LYS A 152 -1.90 -5.22 8.33
N TYR A 153 -1.84 -3.89 8.21
CA TYR A 153 -2.14 -3.18 6.98
C TYR A 153 -0.87 -2.58 6.38
N VAL A 154 -0.74 -2.62 5.05
CA VAL A 154 0.41 -2.07 4.33
C VAL A 154 -0.06 -1.26 3.12
N ALA A 155 0.40 -0.03 2.99
CA ALA A 155 0.41 0.67 1.70
C ALA A 155 1.73 0.31 1.03
N ASP A 156 1.73 -0.73 0.19
CA ASP A 156 2.94 -1.38 -0.32
C ASP A 156 3.58 -0.65 -1.51
N GLU A 157 2.81 0.20 -2.19
CA GLU A 157 3.32 1.08 -3.24
C GLU A 157 2.71 2.49 -3.16
N ILE A 158 3.57 3.47 -2.83
CA ILE A 158 3.26 4.91 -2.98
C ILE A 158 4.40 5.62 -3.70
N HIS A 159 4.08 6.66 -4.47
CA HIS A 159 5.11 7.52 -5.05
C HIS A 159 4.58 8.90 -5.48
N TRP A 160 5.50 9.86 -5.52
CA TRP A 160 5.33 11.17 -6.16
C TRP A 160 6.56 11.44 -7.01
N CYS A 161 6.38 11.57 -8.32
CA CYS A 161 7.48 11.75 -9.25
C CYS A 161 7.85 13.23 -9.44
N THR A 162 9.03 13.46 -10.00
CA THR A 162 9.48 14.75 -10.51
C THR A 162 9.03 14.94 -11.97
N LEU A 163 8.98 16.19 -12.44
CA LEU A 163 8.58 16.53 -13.82
C LEU A 163 9.29 15.71 -14.92
N ASP A 164 10.55 15.35 -14.73
CA ASP A 164 11.36 14.58 -15.70
C ASP A 164 11.01 13.07 -15.75
N LEU A 165 10.28 12.59 -14.75
CA LEU A 165 9.80 11.20 -14.64
C LEU A 165 8.27 11.09 -14.78
N ALA A 166 7.61 12.20 -15.10
CA ALA A 166 6.17 12.22 -15.30
C ALA A 166 5.79 11.33 -16.49
N ASP A 167 4.90 10.40 -16.26
CA ASP A 167 4.22 9.68 -17.33
C ASP A 167 3.26 10.65 -18.03
N PRO A 168 3.36 10.84 -19.36
CA PRO A 168 2.42 11.67 -20.12
C PRO A 168 0.95 11.27 -19.91
N ASP A 169 0.67 10.00 -19.62
CA ASP A 169 -0.68 9.50 -19.38
C ASP A 169 -1.16 9.76 -17.93
N HIS A 170 -0.25 10.13 -17.02
CA HIS A 170 -0.52 10.42 -15.61
C HIS A 170 0.03 11.81 -15.19
N PRO A 171 -0.46 12.91 -15.80
CA PRO A 171 0.10 14.25 -15.63
C PRO A 171 0.02 14.81 -14.20
N TRP A 172 -0.82 14.20 -13.34
CA TRP A 172 -0.95 14.58 -11.93
C TRP A 172 0.22 14.14 -11.06
N ASN A 173 1.11 13.28 -11.57
CA ASN A 173 2.25 12.74 -10.82
C ASN A 173 3.54 13.58 -10.97
N ALA A 174 3.44 14.78 -11.53
CA ALA A 174 4.55 15.59 -11.97
C ALA A 174 4.77 16.81 -11.05
N PHE A 175 5.72 16.72 -10.13
CA PHE A 175 5.98 17.78 -9.14
C PHE A 175 7.42 18.33 -9.22
N THR A 176 7.65 19.48 -8.57
CA THR A 176 9.01 19.93 -8.26
C THR A 176 9.65 18.98 -7.24
N GLU A 177 10.98 18.95 -7.16
CA GLU A 177 11.68 18.06 -6.23
C GLU A 177 11.22 18.22 -4.78
N THR A 178 10.99 19.46 -4.35
CA THR A 178 10.54 19.80 -2.99
C THR A 178 9.09 19.37 -2.75
N LYS A 179 8.18 19.63 -3.70
CA LYS A 179 6.78 19.18 -3.58
C LYS A 179 6.67 17.66 -3.53
N SER A 180 7.40 16.92 -4.39
CA SER A 180 7.44 15.45 -4.33
C SER A 180 7.88 14.99 -2.94
N ALA A 181 8.94 15.58 -2.38
CA ALA A 181 9.44 15.24 -1.05
C ALA A 181 8.44 15.55 0.07
N LYS A 182 7.74 16.69 0.00
CA LYS A 182 6.67 17.06 0.94
C LYS A 182 5.52 16.06 0.89
N TYR A 183 5.01 15.74 -0.31
CA TYR A 183 3.90 14.79 -0.43
C TYR A 183 4.27 13.36 -0.04
N LEU A 184 5.46 12.86 -0.41
CA LEU A 184 5.91 11.56 0.09
C LEU A 184 6.00 11.54 1.63
N THR A 185 6.53 12.60 2.23
CA THR A 185 6.64 12.72 3.70
C THR A 185 5.26 12.71 4.35
N ARG A 186 4.30 13.49 3.83
CA ARG A 186 2.90 13.49 4.29
C ARG A 186 2.27 12.11 4.13
N GLY A 187 2.44 11.49 2.97
CA GLY A 187 1.98 10.14 2.68
C GLY A 187 2.49 9.14 3.72
N ILE A 188 3.80 9.05 3.92
CA ILE A 188 4.40 8.12 4.90
C ILE A 188 3.83 8.37 6.31
N LEU A 189 3.84 9.63 6.77
CA LEU A 189 3.43 9.96 8.14
C LEU A 189 1.93 9.74 8.40
N MET A 190 1.08 10.04 7.41
CA MET A 190 -0.35 9.77 7.46
C MET A 190 -0.62 8.28 7.60
N HIS A 191 -0.01 7.44 6.77
CA HIS A 191 -0.18 6.00 6.86
C HIS A 191 0.32 5.43 8.19
N LEU A 192 1.53 5.81 8.61
CA LEU A 192 2.06 5.39 9.92
C LEU A 192 1.14 5.83 11.06
N GLY A 193 0.61 7.06 10.98
CA GLY A 193 -0.33 7.59 11.98
C GLY A 193 -1.68 6.88 11.98
N MET A 194 -2.07 6.29 10.86
CA MET A 194 -3.21 5.39 10.75
C MET A 194 -2.83 3.93 11.00
N ASP A 195 -1.68 3.60 11.59
CA ASP A 195 -1.23 2.21 11.82
C ASP A 195 -1.23 1.36 10.53
N VAL A 196 -0.74 1.97 9.45
CA VAL A 196 -0.50 1.33 8.15
C VAL A 196 0.99 1.45 7.84
N THR A 197 1.66 0.31 7.63
CA THR A 197 3.07 0.30 7.22
C THR A 197 3.19 0.76 5.77
N VAL A 198 4.31 1.39 5.40
CA VAL A 198 4.50 1.93 4.05
C VAL A 198 5.72 1.36 3.38
N SER A 199 5.57 0.98 2.11
CA SER A 199 6.64 0.85 1.14
C SER A 199 6.43 1.87 0.01
N HIS A 200 7.51 2.33 -0.60
CA HIS A 200 7.47 3.35 -1.64
C HIS A 200 8.38 2.96 -2.80
N ILE A 201 8.03 3.39 -4.01
CA ILE A 201 8.87 3.15 -5.18
C ILE A 201 10.19 3.91 -5.00
N PRO A 202 11.35 3.26 -5.16
CA PRO A 202 12.65 3.91 -5.01
C PRO A 202 12.91 4.90 -6.16
N LEU A 203 12.56 6.16 -5.96
CA LEU A 203 12.84 7.26 -6.89
C LEU A 203 14.19 7.91 -6.57
N LEU A 204 15.27 7.16 -6.80
CA LEU A 204 16.66 7.53 -6.45
C LEU A 204 17.21 8.77 -7.17
N ARG A 205 16.43 9.41 -8.05
CA ARG A 205 16.87 10.58 -8.83
C ARG A 205 16.54 11.92 -8.17
N ASN A 206 15.73 11.94 -7.10
CA ASN A 206 15.41 13.16 -6.36
C ASN A 206 16.13 13.16 -4.98
N PRO A 207 17.13 14.04 -4.76
CA PRO A 207 17.89 14.07 -3.52
C PRO A 207 17.04 14.49 -2.30
N ASN A 208 16.00 15.31 -2.48
CA ASN A 208 15.11 15.72 -1.40
C ASN A 208 14.22 14.57 -0.93
N LEU A 209 13.71 13.76 -1.86
CA LEU A 209 12.97 12.52 -1.54
C LEU A 209 13.85 11.56 -0.74
N PHE A 210 15.08 11.33 -1.21
CA PHE A 210 16.03 10.46 -0.50
C PHE A 210 16.31 10.95 0.91
N LYS A 211 16.57 12.25 1.08
CA LYS A 211 16.83 12.85 2.40
C LYS A 211 15.61 12.77 3.32
N ALA A 212 14.41 12.98 2.79
CA ALA A 212 13.17 12.84 3.56
C ALA A 212 13.00 11.40 4.09
N VAL A 213 13.15 10.40 3.22
CA VAL A 213 13.07 8.98 3.59
C VAL A 213 14.15 8.61 4.61
N GLN A 214 15.40 9.07 4.41
CA GLN A 214 16.49 8.86 5.36
C GLN A 214 16.19 9.44 6.74
N ASN A 215 15.67 10.68 6.80
CA ASN A 215 15.31 11.33 8.05
C ASN A 215 14.18 10.58 8.77
N LEU A 216 13.11 10.24 8.06
CA LEU A 216 12.00 9.47 8.63
C LEU A 216 12.46 8.10 9.12
N SER A 217 13.32 7.43 8.37
CA SER A 217 13.90 6.13 8.76
C SER A 217 14.83 6.24 9.97
N THR A 218 15.27 7.44 10.33
CA THR A 218 16.09 7.71 11.53
C THR A 218 15.23 8.11 12.73
N ILE A 219 14.15 8.86 12.51
CA ILE A 219 13.29 9.42 13.56
C ILE A 219 12.19 8.45 14.00
N MET A 220 11.62 7.71 13.04
CA MET A 220 10.48 6.82 13.24
C MET A 220 10.79 5.33 13.54
N PRO A 221 12.04 4.84 13.76
CA PRO A 221 12.26 3.44 14.12
C PRO A 221 11.43 2.98 15.34
N GLY A 222 10.56 2.00 15.12
CA GLY A 222 9.71 1.44 16.17
C GLY A 222 8.69 2.43 16.74
N ALA A 223 8.38 3.52 16.02
CA ALA A 223 7.32 4.43 16.38
C ALA A 223 5.96 3.74 16.20
N GLU A 224 5.12 3.77 17.23
CA GLU A 224 3.75 3.23 17.21
C GLU A 224 2.77 4.40 17.24
N SER A 225 1.73 4.35 16.39
CA SER A 225 0.66 5.35 16.41
C SER A 225 -0.01 5.38 17.79
N THR A 226 -0.33 6.59 18.27
CA THR A 226 -0.96 6.78 19.57
C THR A 226 -1.81 8.04 19.57
N GLU A 227 -2.82 8.09 20.42
CA GLU A 227 -3.57 9.32 20.67
C GLU A 227 -2.89 10.12 21.78
N LEU A 228 -2.59 11.39 21.50
CA LEU A 228 -2.12 12.33 22.51
C LEU A 228 -3.16 13.43 22.70
N PRO A 229 -3.53 13.76 23.95
CA PRO A 229 -4.44 14.87 24.22
C PRO A 229 -3.68 16.20 24.06
N ILE A 230 -3.45 16.60 22.82
CA ILE A 230 -2.78 17.85 22.47
C ILE A 230 -3.79 18.91 22.03
N GLU A 231 -3.50 20.16 22.37
CA GLU A 231 -4.19 21.34 21.84
C GLU A 231 -3.21 22.08 20.93
N ILE A 232 -3.58 22.27 19.66
CA ILE A 232 -2.77 23.02 18.69
C ILE A 232 -3.38 24.41 18.56
N GLN A 233 -2.64 25.43 18.98
CA GLN A 233 -3.02 26.84 18.80
C GLN A 233 -2.32 27.39 17.56
N SER A 234 -3.10 27.70 16.52
CA SER A 234 -2.59 28.20 15.24
C SER A 234 -3.62 29.11 14.54
N GLU A 235 -3.13 29.98 13.67
CA GLU A 235 -3.96 30.73 12.72
C GLU A 235 -4.43 29.84 11.55
N ALA A 236 -3.69 28.77 11.24
CA ALA A 236 -4.06 27.81 10.21
C ALA A 236 -5.25 26.94 10.69
N THR A 237 -6.28 26.83 9.86
CA THR A 237 -7.53 26.14 10.20
C THR A 237 -7.59 24.68 9.76
N ASN A 238 -6.59 24.23 9.01
CA ASN A 238 -6.52 22.93 8.34
C ASN A 238 -5.25 22.15 8.74
N ILE A 239 -4.85 22.25 10.00
CA ILE A 239 -3.73 21.47 10.51
C ILE A 239 -4.16 20.01 10.63
N VAL A 240 -3.39 19.12 10.01
CA VAL A 240 -3.43 17.69 10.24
C VAL A 240 -2.26 17.32 11.13
N SER A 241 -2.47 16.40 12.06
CA SER A 241 -1.42 15.91 12.96
C SER A 241 -1.56 14.43 13.27
N TYR A 242 -0.43 13.75 13.39
CA TYR A 242 -0.35 12.36 13.84
C TYR A 242 0.63 12.25 15.00
N SER A 243 0.27 11.43 15.99
CA SER A 243 1.02 11.28 17.23
C SER A 243 1.57 9.87 17.35
N PHE A 244 2.76 9.77 17.93
CA PHE A 244 3.47 8.50 18.04
C PHE A 244 4.13 8.33 19.40
N SER A 245 4.21 7.09 19.86
CA SER A 245 5.06 6.68 20.97
C SER A 245 6.31 5.99 20.43
N LEU A 246 7.47 6.38 20.93
CA LEU A 246 8.74 5.69 20.68
C LEU A 246 8.99 4.60 21.71
N ALA A 247 9.84 3.63 21.36
CA ALA A 247 10.28 2.57 22.28
C ALA A 247 10.96 3.10 23.56
N SER A 248 11.52 4.31 23.53
CA SER A 248 12.07 5.00 24.72
C SER A 248 11.00 5.48 25.70
N GLY A 249 9.74 5.54 25.27
CA GLY A 249 8.63 6.19 25.97
C GLY A 249 8.36 7.63 25.53
N ASP A 250 9.31 8.24 24.79
CA ASP A 250 9.16 9.59 24.23
C ASP A 250 7.97 9.68 23.28
N LYS A 251 7.46 10.90 23.11
CA LYS A 251 6.33 11.20 22.23
C LYS A 251 6.77 12.05 21.06
N LEU A 252 6.31 11.69 19.87
CA LEU A 252 6.48 12.49 18.67
C LEU A 252 5.11 12.97 18.19
N ILE A 253 5.08 14.19 17.68
CA ILE A 253 3.92 14.74 16.98
C ILE A 253 4.44 15.22 15.63
N THR A 254 3.79 14.78 14.57
CA THR A 254 3.97 15.35 13.24
C THR A 254 2.75 16.19 12.92
N LEU A 255 2.96 17.32 12.24
CA LEU A 255 1.86 18.19 11.83
C LEU A 255 2.23 18.99 10.59
N TRP A 256 1.24 19.33 9.78
CA TRP A 256 1.36 20.18 8.61
C TRP A 256 0.02 20.87 8.31
N THR A 257 0.06 21.93 7.50
CA THR A 257 -1.13 22.49 6.86
C THR A 257 -1.52 21.61 5.68
N ASP A 258 -2.75 21.12 5.68
CA ASP A 258 -3.22 20.13 4.70
C ASP A 258 -3.56 20.71 3.32
N ASP A 259 -3.11 21.93 3.03
CA ASP A 259 -3.23 22.58 1.73
C ASP A 259 -2.26 22.01 0.68
N ILE A 260 -2.40 22.50 -0.55
CA ILE A 260 -1.46 22.30 -1.65
C ILE A 260 -0.04 22.64 -1.18
N ALA A 261 0.86 21.68 -1.27
CA ALA A 261 2.27 21.90 -0.94
C ALA A 261 2.86 22.94 -1.90
N VAL A 262 3.52 23.95 -1.33
CA VAL A 262 4.35 24.93 -2.05
C VAL A 262 5.82 24.56 -1.92
N ASP A 263 6.69 25.05 -2.79
CA ASP A 263 8.14 24.81 -2.67
C ASP A 263 8.70 25.46 -1.41
N GLU A 264 8.53 26.78 -1.31
CA GLU A 264 8.94 27.58 -0.18
C GLU A 264 7.71 27.96 0.65
N ASP A 265 7.75 27.65 1.94
CA ASP A 265 6.76 28.07 2.92
C ASP A 265 7.44 29.09 3.83
N SER A 266 6.92 30.31 3.92
CA SER A 266 7.53 31.35 4.79
C SER A 266 7.29 31.11 6.27
N GLY A 267 6.56 30.05 6.63
CA GLY A 267 6.13 29.74 8.00
C GLY A 267 4.69 30.16 8.22
#